data_AF-A0A499RTU4-F1
#
_entry.id   AF-A0A499RTU4-F1
#
_cell.length_a   1.000
_cell.length_b   1.000
_cell.length_c   1.000
_cell.angle_alpha   90.00
_cell.angle_beta   90.00
_cell.angle_gamma   90.00
#
_symmetry.space_group_name_H-M   'P 1'
#
loop_
_entity.id
_entity.type
_entity.pdbx_description
1 polymer ?
#
loop_
_entity_poly.entity_id
_entity_poly.type
_entity_poly.pdbx_seq_one_letter_code
_entity_poly.pdbx_strand_id
1 'polypeptide(L)'
;MVLQFPRLKTLLVIFLFVVGHGPAPVRMIDTETLKAAASANITPGSTITGDVQQELIKSGYRMTAAIFVENWTRFPLVSPSVYHRYGVSFTGNAPADIQPGMKEVFTTRKKSLATSGTTGVASWLVQKARRRFVLMWSAPYDFNFYSNWMALGLTPKHITEVSYGPLWYDRMYYKSSYGHLEFTRHKTSITHSDDQFEIEGTMTQSHHVVMNVVFKPVKDKDLAPKLLEALRLST
;
A
#
# COMPACT_ATOMS: atom_id res chain seq x y z
N MET A 1 -41.57 53.08 24.64
CA MET A 1 -40.73 53.13 23.42
C MET A 1 -40.56 51.70 22.93
N VAL A 2 -41.30 51.30 21.89
CA VAL A 2 -41.28 49.91 21.38
C VAL A 2 -40.24 49.87 20.26
N LEU A 3 -39.07 49.26 20.51
CA LEU A 3 -38.10 48.98 19.46
C LEU A 3 -38.61 47.79 18.63
N GLN A 4 -39.17 48.07 17.46
CA GLN A 4 -39.36 47.06 16.43
C GLN A 4 -38.03 46.85 15.69
N PHE A 5 -37.58 45.59 15.62
CA PHE A 5 -36.46 45.15 14.79
C PHE A 5 -37.00 44.28 13.63
N PRO A 6 -37.37 44.87 12.47
CA PRO A 6 -37.91 44.10 11.34
C PRO A 6 -36.86 43.17 10.71
N ARG A 7 -35.57 43.47 10.89
CA ARG A 7 -34.46 42.80 10.17
C ARG A 7 -33.99 41.49 10.80
N LEU A 8 -34.39 41.18 12.04
CA LEU A 8 -33.96 39.95 12.70
C LEU A 8 -34.72 38.71 12.18
N LYS A 9 -36.00 38.88 11.82
CA LYS A 9 -36.81 37.81 11.23
C LYS A 9 -36.29 37.41 9.84
N THR A 10 -35.87 38.37 9.02
CA THR A 10 -35.31 38.09 7.68
C THR A 10 -33.97 37.37 7.76
N LEU A 11 -33.10 37.75 8.71
CA LEU A 11 -31.78 37.10 8.89
C LEU A 11 -31.91 35.66 9.42
N LEU A 12 -32.87 35.41 10.32
CA LEU A 12 -33.12 34.08 10.88
C LEU A 12 -33.67 33.09 9.82
N VAL A 13 -34.52 33.58 8.91
CA VAL A 13 -35.08 32.76 7.81
C VAL A 13 -34.01 32.41 6.77
N ILE A 14 -33.07 33.32 6.47
CA ILE A 14 -31.92 33.04 5.59
C ILE A 14 -30.98 32.00 6.23
N PHE A 15 -30.69 32.12 7.54
CA PHE A 15 -29.88 31.11 8.25
C PHE A 15 -30.55 29.73 8.27
N LEU A 16 -31.87 29.66 8.46
CA LEU A 16 -32.59 28.38 8.48
C LEU A 16 -32.68 27.72 7.10
N PHE A 17 -32.75 28.49 6.00
CA PHE A 17 -32.74 27.92 4.64
C PHE A 17 -31.34 27.49 4.16
N VAL A 18 -30.27 28.13 4.65
CA VAL A 18 -28.89 27.78 4.31
C VAL A 18 -28.38 26.57 5.12
N VAL A 19 -28.92 26.33 6.32
CA VAL A 19 -28.46 25.24 7.23
C VAL A 19 -29.16 23.89 6.96
N GLY A 20 -30.22 23.85 6.14
CA GLY A 20 -31.04 22.64 5.94
C GLY A 20 -30.53 21.61 4.91
N HIS A 21 -29.54 21.94 4.08
CA HIS A 21 -29.03 21.03 3.05
C HIS A 21 -27.50 21.04 3.05
N GLY A 22 -26.90 20.60 4.16
CA GLY A 22 -25.56 20.02 4.07
C GLY A 22 -25.60 18.89 3.03
N PRO A 23 -24.59 18.75 2.14
CA PRO A 23 -24.53 17.59 1.28
C PRO A 23 -24.70 16.34 2.14
N ALA A 24 -25.53 15.39 1.67
CA ALA A 24 -25.79 14.16 2.39
C ALA A 24 -24.44 13.60 2.91
N PRO A 25 -24.34 13.24 4.20
CA PRO A 25 -23.09 12.71 4.73
C PRO A 25 -22.69 11.54 3.82
N VAL A 26 -21.52 11.66 3.19
CA VAL A 26 -20.96 10.58 2.38
C VAL A 26 -20.76 9.43 3.36
N ARG A 27 -21.68 8.46 3.33
CA ARG A 27 -21.53 7.22 4.08
C ARG A 27 -20.38 6.47 3.43
N MET A 28 -19.17 6.70 3.95
CA MET A 28 -18.05 5.82 3.66
C MET A 28 -18.37 4.45 4.25
N ILE A 29 -18.09 3.39 3.49
CA ILE A 29 -18.24 2.02 3.99
C ILE A 29 -17.37 1.86 5.25
N ASP A 30 -17.89 1.17 6.25
CA ASP A 30 -17.10 0.88 7.44
C ASP A 30 -15.93 -0.05 7.11
N THR A 31 -14.80 0.17 7.78
CA THR A 31 -13.54 -0.50 7.47
C THR A 31 -13.62 -2.01 7.61
N GLU A 32 -14.42 -2.52 8.54
CA GLU A 32 -14.52 -3.96 8.80
C GLU A 32 -15.37 -4.66 7.73
N THR A 33 -16.46 -4.05 7.27
CA THR A 33 -17.23 -4.53 6.11
C THR A 33 -16.37 -4.55 4.84
N LEU A 34 -15.56 -3.50 4.60
CA LEU A 34 -14.65 -3.47 3.46
C LEU A 34 -13.60 -4.59 3.54
N LYS A 35 -12.98 -4.80 4.72
CA LYS A 35 -12.02 -5.89 4.93
C LYS A 35 -12.64 -7.27 4.75
N ALA A 36 -13.86 -7.47 5.25
CA ALA A 36 -14.59 -8.72 5.08
C ALA A 36 -14.91 -9.00 3.60
N ALA A 37 -15.37 -7.99 2.87
CA ALA A 37 -15.60 -8.09 1.43
C ALA A 37 -14.29 -8.39 0.69
N ALA A 38 -13.19 -7.72 1.03
CA ALA A 38 -11.90 -7.96 0.42
C ALA A 38 -11.37 -9.37 0.69
N SER A 39 -11.47 -9.87 1.92
CA SER A 39 -11.05 -11.22 2.28
C SER A 39 -11.75 -12.32 1.46
N ALA A 40 -12.98 -12.07 1.01
CA ALA A 40 -13.75 -13.03 0.21
C ALA A 40 -13.57 -12.85 -1.31
N ASN A 41 -13.21 -11.66 -1.79
CA ASN A 41 -13.29 -11.30 -3.21
C ASN A 41 -11.95 -10.93 -3.86
N ILE A 42 -10.90 -10.67 -3.08
CA ILE A 42 -9.55 -10.52 -3.62
C ILE A 42 -9.06 -11.88 -4.09
N THR A 43 -8.76 -11.97 -5.39
CA THR A 43 -8.33 -13.24 -5.99
C THR A 43 -6.81 -13.33 -6.06
N PRO A 44 -6.20 -14.48 -5.69
CA PRO A 44 -4.79 -14.72 -5.95
C PRO A 44 -4.48 -14.59 -7.44
N GLY A 45 -3.32 -13.99 -7.74
CA GLY A 45 -2.81 -13.86 -9.08
C GLY A 45 -1.79 -14.93 -9.44
N SER A 46 -1.09 -14.73 -10.56
CA SER A 46 -0.28 -15.79 -11.18
C SER A 46 1.01 -16.11 -10.41
N THR A 47 1.48 -15.20 -9.56
CA THR A 47 2.70 -15.40 -8.77
C THR A 47 2.47 -16.21 -7.50
N ILE A 48 1.20 -16.38 -7.08
CA ILE A 48 0.84 -17.11 -5.87
C ILE A 48 0.54 -18.56 -6.25
N THR A 49 1.56 -19.41 -6.17
CA THR A 49 1.46 -20.84 -6.41
C THR A 49 1.71 -21.60 -5.10
N GLY A 50 0.86 -22.58 -4.80
CA GLY A 50 1.05 -23.44 -3.62
C GLY A 50 1.11 -22.67 -2.30
N ASP A 51 1.90 -23.17 -1.37
CA ASP A 51 2.17 -22.54 -0.07
C ASP A 51 3.54 -21.86 -0.10
N VAL A 52 3.53 -20.57 -0.45
CA VAL A 52 4.73 -19.74 -0.59
C VAL A 52 5.56 -19.74 0.69
N GLN A 53 4.94 -19.72 1.87
CA GLN A 53 5.67 -19.66 3.13
C GLN A 53 6.40 -20.98 3.40
N GLN A 54 5.75 -22.11 3.15
CA GLN A 54 6.37 -23.42 3.28
C GLN A 54 7.48 -23.63 2.25
N GLU A 55 7.32 -23.15 1.02
CA GLU A 55 8.37 -23.19 0.00
C GLU A 55 9.61 -22.38 0.42
N LEU A 56 9.41 -21.20 1.01
CA LEU A 56 10.50 -20.40 1.55
C LEU A 56 11.23 -21.09 2.71
N ILE A 57 10.51 -21.76 3.60
CA ILE A 57 11.13 -22.52 4.70
C ILE A 57 11.93 -23.70 4.14
N LYS A 58 11.36 -24.45 3.19
CA LYS A 58 12.00 -25.60 2.53
C LYS A 58 13.23 -25.21 1.70
N SER A 59 13.34 -23.94 1.28
CA SER A 59 14.50 -23.44 0.54
C SER A 59 15.83 -23.51 1.31
N GLY A 60 15.78 -23.62 2.64
CA GLY A 60 16.96 -23.71 3.51
C GLY A 60 17.73 -22.40 3.70
N TYR A 61 17.28 -21.29 3.10
CA TYR A 61 17.90 -19.99 3.31
C TYR A 61 17.52 -19.41 4.67
N ARG A 62 18.53 -19.06 5.48
CA ARG A 62 18.31 -18.42 6.79
C ARG A 62 17.51 -17.12 6.72
N MET A 63 17.60 -16.35 5.63
CA MET A 63 16.83 -15.12 5.47
C MET A 63 16.03 -15.16 4.18
N THR A 64 14.71 -15.12 4.31
CA THR A 64 13.76 -15.03 3.19
C THR A 64 12.70 -13.98 3.49
N ALA A 65 12.07 -13.44 2.44
CA ALA A 65 10.88 -12.62 2.57
C ALA A 65 9.87 -12.98 1.47
N ALA A 66 8.62 -13.19 1.87
CA ALA A 66 7.46 -13.16 0.98
C ALA A 66 6.75 -11.81 1.17
N ILE A 67 6.59 -11.06 0.09
CA ILE A 67 5.96 -9.75 0.10
C ILE A 67 4.70 -9.84 -0.75
N PHE A 68 3.56 -9.88 -0.07
CA PHE A 68 2.24 -9.91 -0.67
C PHE A 68 1.71 -8.49 -0.85
N VAL A 69 1.16 -8.20 -2.02
CA VAL A 69 0.56 -6.91 -2.34
C VAL A 69 -0.83 -7.15 -2.91
N GLU A 70 -1.84 -6.59 -2.25
CA GLU A 70 -3.24 -6.62 -2.66
C GLU A 70 -3.61 -5.28 -3.28
N ASN A 71 -4.24 -5.32 -4.45
CA ASN A 71 -4.76 -4.14 -5.12
C ASN A 71 -6.28 -4.07 -4.96
N TRP A 72 -6.76 -3.28 -4.00
CA TRP A 72 -8.19 -3.07 -3.76
C TRP A 72 -8.77 -1.93 -4.59
N THR A 73 -7.95 -1.30 -5.42
CA THR A 73 -8.37 -0.18 -6.28
C THR A 73 -8.81 -0.67 -7.65
N ARG A 74 -9.54 0.18 -8.38
CA ARG A 74 -9.80 0.00 -9.82
C ARG A 74 -8.60 0.32 -10.71
N PHE A 75 -7.47 0.78 -10.14
CA PHE A 75 -6.29 1.18 -10.90
C PHE A 75 -5.30 0.01 -10.93
N PRO A 76 -4.98 -0.54 -12.11
CA PRO A 76 -3.93 -1.54 -12.21
C PRO A 76 -2.58 -1.01 -11.69
N LEU A 77 -1.86 -1.83 -10.92
CA LEU A 77 -0.47 -1.58 -10.54
C LEU A 77 0.43 -2.27 -11.57
N VAL A 78 1.05 -1.49 -12.45
CA VAL A 78 1.74 -2.01 -13.64
C VAL A 78 3.20 -1.60 -13.70
N SER A 79 3.96 -2.23 -14.60
CA SER A 79 5.38 -1.91 -14.84
C SER A 79 6.19 -1.99 -13.53
N PRO A 80 6.20 -3.16 -12.87
CA PRO A 80 6.94 -3.39 -11.65
C PRO A 80 8.42 -3.10 -11.86
N SER A 81 9.06 -2.58 -10.82
CA SER A 81 10.50 -2.47 -10.76
C SER A 81 10.96 -2.88 -9.38
N VAL A 82 12.09 -3.60 -9.32
CA VAL A 82 12.70 -4.07 -8.08
C VAL A 82 14.18 -3.71 -8.07
N TYR A 83 14.63 -3.18 -6.95
CA TYR A 83 16.04 -2.95 -6.66
C TYR A 83 16.40 -3.65 -5.36
N HIS A 84 17.45 -4.47 -5.41
CA HIS A 84 18.02 -5.14 -4.24
C HIS A 84 19.27 -4.40 -3.78
N ARG A 85 19.25 -3.85 -2.56
CA ARG A 85 20.48 -3.35 -1.92
C ARG A 85 21.31 -4.53 -1.41
N TYR A 86 20.66 -5.51 -0.79
CA TYR A 86 21.23 -6.81 -0.43
C TYR A 86 20.23 -7.93 -0.71
N GLY A 87 20.73 -9.16 -0.89
CA GLY A 87 19.90 -10.29 -1.29
C GLY A 87 19.63 -10.30 -2.80
N VAL A 88 18.69 -11.15 -3.21
CA VAL A 88 18.20 -11.33 -4.58
C VAL A 88 16.77 -11.87 -4.55
N SER A 89 16.04 -11.77 -5.66
CA SER A 89 14.77 -12.48 -5.84
C SER A 89 14.99 -14.00 -5.95
N PHE A 90 13.97 -14.80 -5.63
CA PHE A 90 13.97 -16.20 -6.05
C PHE A 90 13.86 -16.30 -7.57
N THR A 91 14.48 -17.34 -8.14
CA THR A 91 14.43 -17.57 -9.59
C THR A 91 12.98 -17.73 -10.05
N GLY A 92 12.58 -16.97 -11.07
CA GLY A 92 11.22 -17.01 -11.60
C GLY A 92 10.16 -16.29 -10.75
N ASN A 93 10.53 -15.67 -9.63
CA ASN A 93 9.60 -14.99 -8.74
C ASN A 93 10.05 -13.54 -8.47
N ALA A 94 9.69 -12.65 -9.39
CA ALA A 94 9.89 -11.20 -9.30
C ALA A 94 8.53 -10.49 -9.20
N PRO A 95 8.49 -9.21 -8.78
CA PRO A 95 7.23 -8.46 -8.78
C PRO A 95 6.54 -8.47 -10.15
N ALA A 96 5.25 -8.77 -10.17
CA ALA A 96 4.41 -8.79 -11.35
C ALA A 96 3.42 -7.60 -11.36
N ASP A 97 2.75 -7.39 -12.49
CA ASP A 97 1.59 -6.48 -12.57
C ASP A 97 0.46 -7.00 -11.67
N ILE A 98 -0.25 -6.11 -10.98
CA ILE A 98 -1.34 -6.45 -10.04
C ILE A 98 -2.62 -5.79 -10.50
N GLN A 99 -3.51 -6.59 -11.08
CA GLN A 99 -4.79 -6.10 -11.59
C GLN A 99 -5.76 -5.72 -10.45
N PRO A 100 -6.80 -4.93 -10.74
CA PRO A 100 -7.84 -4.60 -9.77
C PRO A 100 -8.47 -5.84 -9.12
N GLY A 101 -8.51 -5.85 -7.80
CA GLY A 101 -9.09 -6.95 -7.02
C GLY A 101 -8.22 -8.20 -6.97
N MET A 102 -6.93 -8.08 -7.24
CA MET A 102 -5.99 -9.21 -7.21
C MET A 102 -4.91 -9.04 -6.13
N LYS A 103 -4.35 -10.17 -5.73
CA LYS A 103 -3.20 -10.29 -4.84
C LYS A 103 -2.06 -10.97 -5.56
N GLU A 104 -0.89 -10.35 -5.56
CA GLU A 104 0.34 -10.98 -6.06
C GLU A 104 1.37 -11.07 -4.92
N VAL A 105 2.38 -11.91 -5.11
CA VAL A 105 3.50 -12.09 -4.20
C VAL A 105 4.80 -12.01 -4.98
N PHE A 106 5.82 -11.46 -4.36
CA PHE A 106 7.18 -11.72 -4.79
C PHE A 106 8.05 -12.11 -3.61
N THR A 107 9.06 -12.91 -3.91
CA THR A 107 9.89 -13.53 -2.90
C THR A 107 11.35 -13.19 -3.09
N THR A 108 12.04 -13.03 -1.98
CA THR A 108 13.46 -12.68 -1.96
C THR A 108 14.18 -13.42 -0.84
N ARG A 109 15.49 -13.54 -0.99
CA ARG A 109 16.38 -14.20 -0.03
C ARG A 109 17.71 -13.48 0.07
N LYS A 110 18.45 -13.79 1.14
CA LYS A 110 19.89 -13.49 1.18
C LYS A 110 20.64 -14.15 0.02
N LYS A 111 21.80 -13.61 -0.35
CA LYS A 111 22.75 -14.31 -1.23
C LYS A 111 23.31 -15.56 -0.54
N SER A 112 23.62 -16.62 -1.30
CA SER A 112 24.28 -17.80 -0.73
C SER A 112 25.61 -17.40 -0.09
N LEU A 113 25.96 -18.03 1.04
CA LEU A 113 27.18 -17.76 1.82
C LEU A 113 27.39 -16.32 2.33
N ALA A 114 26.52 -15.37 1.98
CA ALA A 114 26.60 -13.99 2.47
C ALA A 114 26.15 -13.89 3.94
N THR A 115 26.73 -12.96 4.69
CA THR A 115 26.30 -12.58 6.04
C THR A 115 25.33 -11.40 6.04
N SER A 116 24.84 -11.00 4.86
CA SER A 116 23.76 -10.03 4.70
C SER A 116 22.40 -10.73 4.62
N GLY A 117 21.33 -10.04 5.01
CA GLY A 117 19.97 -10.50 4.82
C GLY A 117 19.43 -10.18 3.42
N THR A 118 18.14 -9.81 3.33
CA THR A 118 17.51 -9.31 2.10
C THR A 118 16.91 -7.93 2.35
N THR A 119 17.19 -6.98 1.46
CA THR A 119 16.66 -5.63 1.56
C THR A 119 16.65 -4.93 0.21
N GLY A 120 15.62 -4.14 -0.03
CA GLY A 120 15.43 -3.49 -1.31
C GLY A 120 14.17 -2.63 -1.36
N VAL A 121 13.88 -2.17 -2.56
CA VAL A 121 12.63 -1.46 -2.89
C VAL A 121 11.95 -2.13 -4.07
N ALA A 122 10.63 -2.15 -4.03
CA ALA A 122 9.79 -2.53 -5.16
C ALA A 122 8.81 -1.39 -5.44
N SER A 123 8.44 -1.21 -6.70
CA SER A 123 7.51 -0.16 -7.08
C SER A 123 6.67 -0.55 -8.27
N TRP A 124 5.49 0.07 -8.37
CA TRP A 124 4.55 -0.08 -9.48
C TRP A 124 4.06 1.28 -9.93
N LEU A 125 3.86 1.45 -11.23
CA LEU A 125 3.11 2.57 -11.77
C LEU A 125 1.63 2.33 -11.45
N VAL A 126 1.01 3.28 -10.75
CA VAL A 126 -0.44 3.27 -10.53
C VAL A 126 -1.09 3.84 -11.78
N GLN A 127 -1.66 2.96 -12.62
CA GLN A 127 -2.19 3.35 -13.92
C GLN A 127 -3.29 4.41 -13.75
N LYS A 128 -3.34 5.41 -14.65
CA LYS A 128 -4.24 6.58 -14.60
C LYS A 128 -4.00 7.57 -13.44
N ALA A 129 -3.37 7.18 -12.33
CA ALA A 129 -2.97 8.10 -11.27
C ALA A 129 -1.63 8.82 -11.54
N ARG A 130 -0.91 8.40 -12.60
CA ARG A 130 0.35 9.01 -13.09
C ARG A 130 1.40 9.18 -11.98
N ARG A 131 1.56 8.19 -11.12
CA ARG A 131 2.56 8.16 -10.05
C ARG A 131 2.91 6.72 -9.70
N ARG A 132 3.96 6.53 -8.91
CA ARG A 132 4.35 5.19 -8.46
C ARG A 132 4.02 4.96 -6.99
N PHE A 133 3.52 3.77 -6.73
CA PHE A 133 3.54 3.16 -5.42
C PHE A 133 4.92 2.53 -5.20
N VAL A 134 5.54 2.82 -4.05
CA VAL A 134 6.87 2.32 -3.68
C VAL A 134 6.81 1.69 -2.29
N LEU A 135 7.35 0.48 -2.16
CA LEU A 135 7.57 -0.17 -0.88
C LEU A 135 9.05 -0.47 -0.68
N MET A 136 9.47 -0.48 0.57
CA MET A 136 10.81 -0.90 1.01
C MET A 136 10.68 -2.01 2.02
N TRP A 137 11.57 -2.99 1.93
CA TRP A 137 11.79 -3.97 2.99
C TRP A 137 13.26 -4.00 3.39
N SER A 138 13.51 -4.22 4.67
CA SER A 138 14.83 -4.50 5.21
C SER A 138 14.72 -5.63 6.22
N ALA A 139 15.27 -6.78 5.87
CA ALA A 139 15.34 -7.96 6.71
C ALA A 139 16.83 -8.31 6.94
N PRO A 140 17.43 -7.87 8.06
CA PRO A 140 18.85 -8.08 8.35
C PRO A 140 19.16 -9.56 8.63
N TYR A 141 20.43 -9.96 8.55
CA TYR A 141 20.85 -11.31 8.91
C TYR A 141 20.89 -11.53 10.43
N ASP A 142 21.35 -10.52 11.16
CA ASP A 142 21.57 -10.59 12.61
C ASP A 142 20.55 -9.72 13.35
N PHE A 143 19.76 -10.37 14.21
CA PHE A 143 18.69 -9.74 14.97
C PHE A 143 19.16 -9.25 16.36
N ASN A 144 20.40 -9.56 16.76
CA ASN A 144 20.98 -9.04 18.00
C ASN A 144 21.19 -7.51 17.92
N PHE A 145 21.49 -7.01 16.71
CA PHE A 145 21.80 -5.59 16.47
C PHE A 145 20.77 -4.88 15.60
N TYR A 146 19.95 -5.62 14.85
CA TYR A 146 19.04 -5.05 13.87
C TYR A 146 17.63 -5.64 13.98
N SER A 147 16.66 -4.97 13.36
CA SER A 147 15.27 -5.44 13.29
C SER A 147 14.77 -5.37 11.85
N ASN A 148 13.68 -6.06 11.55
CA ASN A 148 13.02 -5.89 10.26
C ASN A 148 12.37 -4.50 10.19
N TRP A 149 12.48 -3.85 9.03
CA TRP A 149 11.85 -2.57 8.73
C TRP A 149 11.11 -2.64 7.41
N MET A 150 9.98 -1.95 7.35
CA MET A 150 9.27 -1.67 6.11
C MET A 150 8.95 -0.19 5.97
N ALA A 151 8.85 0.26 4.72
CA ALA A 151 8.25 1.56 4.42
C ALA A 151 7.31 1.45 3.23
N LEU A 152 6.28 2.29 3.23
CA LEU A 152 5.30 2.42 2.15
C LEU A 152 5.20 3.89 1.78
N GLY A 153 5.12 4.16 0.48
CA GLY A 153 5.10 5.53 -0.01
C GLY A 153 4.59 5.67 -1.43
N LEU A 154 4.42 6.91 -1.83
CA LEU A 154 3.97 7.29 -3.16
C LEU A 154 4.87 8.41 -3.70
N THR A 155 5.28 8.31 -4.96
CA THR A 155 5.89 9.46 -5.64
C THR A 155 4.86 10.57 -5.81
N PRO A 156 5.25 11.84 -5.95
CA PRO A 156 4.31 12.88 -6.35
C PRO A 156 3.61 12.55 -7.67
N LYS A 157 2.42 13.13 -7.86
CA LYS A 157 1.70 13.05 -9.13
C LYS A 157 2.61 13.53 -10.27
N HIS A 158 2.52 12.85 -11.41
CA HIS A 158 3.34 13.02 -12.61
C HIS A 158 4.78 12.49 -12.54
N ILE A 159 5.25 11.97 -11.41
CA ILE A 159 6.53 11.27 -11.32
C ILE A 159 6.30 9.77 -11.52
N THR A 160 6.38 9.33 -12.78
CA THR A 160 6.09 7.95 -13.20
C THR A 160 7.33 7.10 -13.49
N GLU A 161 8.48 7.76 -13.67
CA GLU A 161 9.74 7.10 -13.98
C GLU A 161 10.29 6.33 -12.78
N VAL A 162 10.98 5.25 -13.07
CA VAL A 162 11.72 4.50 -12.06
C VAL A 162 12.97 5.30 -11.71
N SER A 163 13.09 5.74 -10.47
CA SER A 163 14.30 6.41 -10.00
C SER A 163 15.47 5.43 -9.92
N TYR A 164 16.69 5.95 -9.79
CA TYR A 164 17.84 5.13 -9.46
C TYR A 164 17.58 4.38 -8.14
N GLY A 165 17.56 3.05 -8.18
CA GLY A 165 17.13 2.20 -7.07
C GLY A 165 17.70 2.55 -5.69
N PRO A 166 19.01 2.86 -5.57
CA PRO A 166 19.60 3.35 -4.32
C PRO A 166 18.96 4.63 -3.75
N LEU A 167 18.48 5.56 -4.58
CA LEU A 167 17.88 6.81 -4.10
C LEU A 167 16.61 6.55 -3.29
N TRP A 168 15.68 5.73 -3.80
CA TRP A 168 14.47 5.39 -3.04
C TRP A 168 14.78 4.56 -1.81
N TYR A 169 15.74 3.64 -1.91
CA TYR A 169 16.16 2.87 -0.73
C TYR A 169 16.72 3.79 0.36
N ASP A 170 17.68 4.66 0.01
CA ASP A 170 18.33 5.55 0.96
C ASP A 170 17.34 6.60 1.50
N ARG A 171 16.39 7.08 0.69
CA ARG A 171 15.28 7.93 1.12
C ARG A 171 14.42 7.23 2.16
N MET A 172 13.92 6.02 1.86
CA MET A 172 13.01 5.31 2.76
C MET A 172 13.72 4.77 4.01
N TYR A 173 14.98 4.34 3.92
CA TYR A 173 15.70 3.72 5.03
C TYR A 173 16.56 4.71 5.84
N TYR A 174 17.22 5.68 5.22
CA TYR A 174 18.04 6.67 5.95
C TYR A 174 17.35 8.02 6.11
N LYS A 175 16.12 8.19 5.58
CA LYS A 175 15.41 9.48 5.54
C LYS A 175 16.23 10.57 4.82
N SER A 176 16.94 10.19 3.76
CA SER A 176 17.75 11.14 2.98
C SER A 176 16.87 12.24 2.35
N SER A 177 17.44 13.41 2.06
CA SER A 177 16.70 14.53 1.43
C SER A 177 16.47 14.35 -0.08
N TYR A 178 17.09 13.34 -0.70
CA TYR A 178 17.04 13.09 -2.15
C TYR A 178 15.90 12.15 -2.54
N GLY A 179 15.37 12.33 -3.76
CA GLY A 179 14.28 11.51 -4.30
C GLY A 179 12.91 11.98 -3.81
N HIS A 180 12.08 12.46 -4.72
CA HIS A 180 10.71 12.89 -4.42
C HIS A 180 9.83 11.69 -4.12
N LEU A 181 9.69 11.37 -2.83
CA LEU A 181 8.91 10.25 -2.32
C LEU A 181 8.42 10.60 -0.91
N GLU A 182 7.10 10.63 -0.75
CA GLU A 182 6.44 10.69 0.55
C GLU A 182 6.23 9.26 1.04
N PHE A 183 6.56 8.99 2.31
CA PHE A 183 6.50 7.63 2.84
C PHE A 183 6.33 7.61 4.36
N THR A 184 5.81 6.48 4.86
CA THR A 184 5.82 6.12 6.28
C THR A 184 6.70 4.90 6.47
N ARG A 185 7.50 4.85 7.56
CA ARG A 185 8.36 3.71 7.89
C ARG A 185 8.14 3.25 9.32
N HIS A 186 8.03 1.94 9.53
CA HIS A 186 7.99 1.32 10.85
C HIS A 186 8.47 -0.13 10.79
N LYS A 187 8.48 -0.82 11.95
CA LYS A 187 8.93 -2.21 12.05
C LYS A 187 7.79 -3.21 11.82
N THR A 188 6.61 -2.96 12.39
CA THR A 188 5.54 -3.97 12.49
C THR A 188 4.34 -3.67 11.61
N SER A 189 3.63 -2.57 11.86
CA SER A 189 2.47 -2.13 11.09
C SER A 189 2.59 -0.65 10.72
N ILE A 190 2.11 -0.27 9.54
CA ILE A 190 2.05 1.13 9.08
C ILE A 190 0.83 1.38 8.23
N THR A 191 0.41 2.64 8.24
CA THR A 191 -0.48 3.21 7.23
C THR A 191 0.21 4.43 6.62
N HIS A 192 0.16 4.54 5.30
CA HIS A 192 0.54 5.73 4.54
C HIS A 192 -0.65 6.15 3.69
N SER A 193 -1.03 7.42 3.72
CA SER A 193 -2.19 7.89 2.97
C SER A 193 -1.99 9.31 2.43
N ASP A 194 -2.76 9.63 1.38
CA ASP A 194 -2.95 10.97 0.86
C ASP A 194 -4.42 11.21 0.46
N ASP A 195 -4.68 12.15 -0.47
CA ASP A 195 -6.02 12.52 -0.91
C ASP A 195 -6.71 11.46 -1.80
N GLN A 196 -5.96 10.47 -2.30
CA GLN A 196 -6.43 9.51 -3.28
C GLN A 196 -6.29 8.06 -2.82
N PHE A 197 -5.21 7.72 -2.12
CA PHE A 197 -4.89 6.34 -1.74
C PHE A 197 -4.54 6.22 -0.26
N GLU A 198 -4.83 5.04 0.28
CA GLU A 198 -4.35 4.58 1.57
C GLU A 198 -3.65 3.24 1.37
N ILE A 199 -2.52 3.08 2.04
CA ILE A 199 -1.66 1.90 1.93
C ILE A 199 -1.39 1.39 3.34
N GLU A 200 -1.85 0.18 3.61
CA GLU A 200 -1.61 -0.50 4.88
C GLU A 200 -0.53 -1.56 4.70
N GLY A 201 0.36 -1.69 5.67
CA GLY A 201 1.44 -2.67 5.68
C GLY A 201 1.55 -3.36 7.02
N THR A 202 1.86 -4.65 7.00
CA THR A 202 2.34 -5.41 8.15
C THR A 202 3.60 -6.20 7.78
N MET A 203 4.53 -6.38 8.72
CA MET A 203 5.76 -7.13 8.52
C MET A 203 6.12 -7.92 9.79
N THR A 204 6.39 -9.22 9.63
CA THR A 204 6.83 -10.07 10.74
C THR A 204 8.25 -9.72 11.19
N GLN A 205 8.57 -9.96 12.47
CA GLN A 205 9.89 -9.78 13.06
C GLN A 205 10.63 -11.12 13.19
N SER A 206 10.68 -11.89 12.10
CA SER A 206 11.36 -13.19 12.02
C SER A 206 12.35 -13.23 10.86
N HIS A 207 13.16 -14.29 10.82
CA HIS A 207 14.11 -14.57 9.75
C HIS A 207 13.43 -14.99 8.41
N HIS A 208 12.23 -15.54 8.49
CA HIS A 208 11.35 -15.83 7.34
C HIS A 208 10.22 -14.81 7.32
N VAL A 209 10.49 -13.69 6.66
CA VAL A 209 9.62 -12.52 6.68
C VAL A 209 8.37 -12.78 5.86
N VAL A 210 7.22 -12.40 6.43
CA VAL A 210 5.98 -12.20 5.69
C VAL A 210 5.64 -10.72 5.80
N MET A 211 5.51 -10.05 4.66
CA MET A 211 5.06 -8.68 4.57
C MET A 211 3.75 -8.67 3.77
N ASN A 212 2.68 -8.14 4.37
CA ASN A 212 1.40 -7.97 3.68
C ASN A 212 1.16 -6.49 3.46
N VAL A 213 0.83 -6.12 2.23
CA VAL A 213 0.50 -4.76 1.84
C VAL A 213 -0.87 -4.73 1.19
N VAL A 214 -1.71 -3.81 1.62
CA VAL A 214 -3.01 -3.51 1.01
C VAL A 214 -2.94 -2.11 0.41
N PHE A 215 -3.12 -2.02 -0.90
CA PHE A 215 -3.21 -0.75 -1.63
C PHE A 215 -4.69 -0.47 -1.95
N LYS A 216 -5.29 0.53 -1.31
CA LYS A 216 -6.73 0.81 -1.40
C LYS A 216 -7.02 2.29 -1.66
N PRO A 217 -8.17 2.62 -2.25
CA PRO A 217 -8.54 4.00 -2.53
C PRO A 217 -9.14 4.65 -1.27
N VAL A 218 -9.05 5.98 -1.18
CA VAL A 218 -9.78 6.76 -0.15
C VAL A 218 -11.28 6.87 -0.48
N LYS A 219 -11.63 6.83 -1.78
CA LYS A 219 -13.02 6.98 -2.24
C LYS A 219 -13.58 5.63 -2.66
N ASP A 220 -14.74 5.27 -2.14
CA ASP A 220 -15.39 3.98 -2.42
C ASP A 220 -15.61 3.73 -3.92
N LYS A 221 -15.96 4.75 -4.70
CA LYS A 221 -16.13 4.64 -6.17
C LYS A 221 -14.88 4.22 -6.94
N ASP A 222 -13.71 4.33 -6.31
CA ASP A 222 -12.42 3.95 -6.88
C ASP A 222 -11.98 2.54 -6.45
N LEU A 223 -12.84 1.80 -5.72
CA LEU A 223 -12.63 0.40 -5.38
C LEU A 223 -12.61 -0.48 -6.63
N ALA A 224 -11.93 -1.62 -6.53
CA ALA A 224 -11.91 -2.63 -7.57
C ALA A 224 -13.36 -3.09 -7.90
N PRO A 225 -13.69 -3.38 -9.17
CA PRO A 225 -15.04 -3.75 -9.58
C PRO A 225 -15.66 -4.88 -8.75
N LYS A 226 -14.89 -5.93 -8.44
CA LYS A 226 -15.35 -7.05 -7.59
C LYS A 226 -15.74 -6.62 -6.17
N LEU A 227 -15.03 -5.64 -5.61
CA LEU A 227 -15.36 -5.11 -4.28
C LEU A 227 -16.61 -4.24 -4.34
N LEU A 228 -16.76 -3.41 -5.38
CA LEU A 228 -17.99 -2.65 -5.60
C LEU A 228 -19.22 -3.56 -5.72
N GLU A 229 -19.11 -4.64 -6.49
CA GLU A 229 -20.17 -5.63 -6.64
C GLU A 229 -20.49 -6.32 -5.30
N ALA A 230 -19.48 -6.81 -4.59
CA ALA A 230 -19.64 -7.45 -3.28
C ALA A 230 -20.29 -6.53 -2.24
N LEU A 231 -20.02 -5.24 -2.32
CA LEU A 231 -20.56 -4.20 -1.43
C LEU A 231 -21.88 -3.61 -1.93
N ARG A 232 -22.40 -4.08 -3.07
CA ARG A 232 -23.64 -3.59 -3.73
C ARG A 232 -23.60 -2.09 -4.03
N LEU A 233 -22.42 -1.61 -4.44
CA LEU A 233 -22.16 -0.22 -4.82
C LEU A 233 -22.06 0.00 -6.33
N SER A 234 -22.12 -1.07 -7.13
CA SER A 234 -22.22 -0.96 -8.58
C SER A 234 -23.64 -0.52 -8.97
N THR A 235 -23.80 0.74 -9.36
CA THR A 235 -24.96 1.24 -10.13
C THR A 235 -24.72 1.11 -11.61
#